data_AF-A0A546XPF4-F1
#
_entry.id   AF-A0A546XPF4-F1
#
_cell.length_a   1.000
_cell.length_b   1.000
_cell.length_c   1.000
_cell.angle_alpha   90.00
_cell.angle_beta   90.00
_cell.angle_gamma   90.00
#
_symmetry.space_group_name_H-M   'P 1'
#
loop_
_entity.id
_entity.type
_entity.pdbx_description
1 polymer ?
#
loop_
_entity_poly.entity_id
_entity_poly.type
_entity_poly.pdbx_seq_one_letter_code
_entity_poly.pdbx_strand_id
1 'polypeptide(L)'
;MQKAVQPTIRVQSEDFDAADETRRLTQRDKSIGAVVAFTGLCRDDGGTLAALELEHYPGMAEAEITRIAELAIERFNLLGLTAIHRHGKIAAGENIVLVIAASSHRQAAFDGANFVMDYLKTSAPFWKKEHGKDGAVRDWVSAKTTDDSAKDKWR
;
A
#
# COMPACT_ATOMS: atom_id res chain seq x y z
N MET A 1 6.57 5.13 -29.16
CA MET A 1 6.67 4.08 -28.12
C MET A 1 6.28 4.72 -26.79
N GLN A 2 5.28 4.17 -26.11
CA GLN A 2 4.87 4.64 -24.79
C GLN A 2 6.03 4.35 -23.81
N LYS A 3 6.45 5.36 -23.03
CA LYS A 3 7.55 5.20 -22.08
C LYS A 3 7.13 4.15 -21.04
N ALA A 4 7.98 3.16 -20.77
CA ALA A 4 7.70 2.17 -19.75
C ALA A 4 7.56 2.86 -18.38
N VAL A 5 6.37 2.77 -17.79
CA VAL A 5 6.08 3.32 -16.46
C VAL A 5 6.68 2.37 -15.43
N GLN A 6 7.66 2.86 -14.67
CA GLN A 6 8.31 2.11 -13.60
C GLN A 6 7.65 2.50 -12.28
N PRO A 7 7.09 1.54 -11.50
CA PRO A 7 6.49 1.86 -10.21
C PRO A 7 7.56 2.26 -9.20
N THR A 8 7.21 3.16 -8.29
CA THR A 8 8.06 3.50 -7.14
C THR A 8 7.63 2.67 -5.94
N ILE A 9 8.48 1.74 -5.50
CA ILE A 9 8.21 0.83 -4.39
C ILE A 9 9.14 1.12 -3.22
N ARG A 10 8.60 1.23 -2.01
CA ARG A 10 9.40 1.34 -0.77
C ARG A 10 8.79 0.53 0.36
N VAL A 11 9.63 -0.28 1.00
CA VAL A 11 9.34 -0.89 2.32
C VAL A 11 10.32 -0.23 3.29
N GLN A 12 9.79 0.52 4.26
CA GLN A 12 10.59 1.42 5.10
C GLN A 12 10.03 1.49 6.53
N SER A 13 10.76 2.06 7.49
CA SER A 13 10.25 2.22 8.86
C SER A 13 9.66 3.62 9.11
N GLU A 14 10.23 4.59 8.42
CA GLU A 14 9.93 6.01 8.50
C GLU A 14 8.53 6.29 7.94
N ASP A 15 7.89 7.32 8.50
CA ASP A 15 6.63 7.81 7.97
C ASP A 15 6.79 8.44 6.57
N PHE A 16 5.67 8.66 5.89
CA PHE A 16 5.62 9.28 4.57
C PHE A 16 4.61 10.44 4.56
N ASP A 17 4.81 11.39 3.65
CA ASP A 17 3.83 12.45 3.35
C ASP A 17 3.16 12.15 2.01
N ALA A 18 1.86 11.82 2.05
CA ALA A 18 1.12 11.42 0.85
C ALA A 18 1.04 12.53 -0.21
N ALA A 19 1.06 13.81 0.21
CA ALA A 19 1.00 14.94 -0.71
C ALA A 19 2.35 15.16 -1.40
N ASP A 20 3.47 15.00 -0.69
CA ASP A 20 4.81 15.02 -1.27
C ASP A 20 5.01 13.89 -2.26
N GLU A 21 4.59 12.67 -1.92
CA GLU A 21 4.69 11.53 -2.83
C GLU A 21 3.82 11.70 -4.08
N THR A 22 2.62 12.25 -3.91
CA THR A 22 1.75 12.62 -5.02
C THR A 22 2.41 13.68 -5.93
N ARG A 23 3.06 14.70 -5.34
CA ARG A 23 3.82 15.70 -6.11
C ARG A 23 4.99 15.07 -6.85
N ARG A 24 5.76 14.20 -6.21
CA ARG A 24 6.91 13.51 -6.83
C ARG A 24 6.49 12.72 -8.06
N LEU A 25 5.36 12.01 -7.98
CA LEU A 25 4.81 11.20 -9.07
C LEU A 25 4.33 12.05 -10.25
N THR A 26 3.68 13.18 -9.97
CA THR A 26 2.93 13.96 -10.99
C THR A 26 3.73 15.09 -11.63
N GLN A 27 4.73 15.66 -10.94
CA GLN A 27 5.37 16.92 -11.34
C GLN A 27 6.01 16.91 -12.75
N ARG A 28 6.37 15.73 -13.28
CA ARG A 28 7.09 15.57 -14.56
C ARG A 28 6.22 15.13 -15.74
N ASP A 29 4.94 14.81 -15.51
CA ASP A 29 4.06 14.29 -16.56
C ASP A 29 2.75 15.09 -16.64
N LYS A 30 2.58 15.79 -17.76
CA LYS A 30 1.40 16.64 -18.02
C LYS A 30 0.23 15.86 -18.61
N SER A 31 0.39 14.57 -18.93
CA SER A 31 -0.68 13.72 -19.44
C SER A 31 -1.57 13.12 -18.33
N ILE A 32 -1.15 13.26 -17.07
CA ILE A 32 -1.92 12.85 -15.89
C ILE A 32 -3.11 13.80 -15.71
N GLY A 33 -4.32 13.24 -15.82
CA GLY A 33 -5.59 13.94 -15.60
C GLY A 33 -6.31 13.52 -14.32
N ALA A 34 -5.86 12.45 -13.66
CA ALA A 34 -6.42 11.97 -12.41
C ALA A 34 -5.35 11.29 -11.55
N VAL A 35 -5.48 11.48 -10.23
CA VAL A 35 -4.68 10.81 -9.22
C VAL A 35 -5.60 10.31 -8.12
N VAL A 36 -5.40 9.07 -7.70
CA VAL A 36 -6.04 8.49 -6.51
C VAL A 36 -4.94 8.09 -5.55
N ALA A 37 -5.05 8.55 -4.32
CA ALA A 37 -4.18 8.16 -3.22
C ALA A 37 -5.02 7.46 -2.15
N PHE A 38 -4.56 6.29 -1.71
CA PHE A 38 -5.09 5.55 -0.58
C PHE A 38 -4.04 5.50 0.52
N THR A 39 -4.43 5.89 1.74
CA THR A 39 -3.60 5.76 2.94
C THR A 39 -4.29 4.84 3.94
N GLY A 40 -3.64 3.73 4.28
CA GLY A 40 -4.06 2.85 5.37
C GLY A 40 -3.44 3.29 6.68
N LEU A 41 -4.26 3.45 7.73
CA LEU A 41 -3.84 3.86 9.07
C LEU A 41 -3.90 2.69 10.06
N CYS A 42 -3.09 2.76 11.12
CA CYS A 42 -3.20 1.87 12.27
C CYS A 42 -4.45 2.24 13.08
N ARG A 43 -5.47 1.39 13.07
CA ARG A 43 -6.73 1.65 13.78
C ARG A 43 -6.60 1.30 15.27
N ASP A 44 -7.07 2.18 16.15
CA ASP A 44 -7.02 2.05 17.63
C ASP A 44 -7.85 0.89 18.24
N ASP A 45 -8.39 -0.03 17.43
CA ASP A 45 -9.22 -1.18 17.85
C ASP A 45 -10.16 -0.91 19.07
N GLY A 46 -11.08 0.05 18.91
CA GLY A 46 -12.02 0.41 19.97
C GLY A 46 -11.41 1.12 21.18
N GLY A 47 -10.21 1.68 21.05
CA GLY A 47 -9.50 2.38 22.12
C GLY A 47 -8.49 1.52 22.87
N THR A 48 -8.30 0.25 22.47
CA THR A 48 -7.49 -0.72 23.22
C THR A 48 -6.08 -0.89 22.68
N LEU A 49 -5.82 -0.50 21.43
CA LEU A 49 -4.54 -0.72 20.77
C LEU A 49 -3.61 0.49 20.95
N ALA A 50 -2.42 0.26 21.51
CA ALA A 50 -1.38 1.28 21.56
C ALA A 50 -0.60 1.36 20.23
N ALA A 51 -0.23 0.21 19.68
CA ALA A 51 0.54 0.12 18.45
C ALA A 51 0.38 -1.23 17.75
N LEU A 52 0.64 -1.21 16.45
CA LEU A 52 0.87 -2.41 15.65
C LEU A 52 2.36 -2.50 15.33
N GLU A 53 2.97 -3.64 15.60
CA GLU A 53 4.33 -3.93 15.17
C GLU A 53 4.26 -4.83 13.93
N LEU A 54 4.90 -4.38 12.86
CA LEU A 54 4.85 -5.01 11.55
C LEU A 54 6.24 -5.49 11.15
N GLU A 55 6.34 -6.77 10.79
CA GLU A 55 7.53 -7.36 10.21
C GLU A 55 7.22 -7.88 8.80
N HIS A 56 8.27 -7.97 7.99
CA HIS A 56 8.19 -8.44 6.61
C HIS A 56 9.39 -9.31 6.29
N TYR A 57 9.29 -10.10 5.22
CA TYR A 57 10.43 -10.83 4.70
C TYR A 57 11.21 -9.91 3.75
N PRO A 58 12.44 -9.47 4.10
CA PRO A 58 13.18 -8.51 3.29
C PRO A 58 13.43 -9.02 1.88
N GLY A 59 13.23 -8.18 0.87
CA GLY A 59 13.38 -8.49 -0.54
C GLY A 59 12.16 -9.19 -1.15
N MET A 60 11.47 -10.08 -0.42
CA MET A 60 10.28 -10.75 -0.93
C MET A 60 9.07 -9.82 -0.93
N ALA A 61 8.91 -8.98 0.10
CA ALA A 61 7.84 -8.00 0.15
C ALA A 61 7.96 -7.01 -1.02
N GLU A 62 9.14 -6.42 -1.23
CA GLU A 62 9.40 -5.48 -2.32
C GLU A 62 9.17 -6.12 -3.69
N ALA A 63 9.63 -7.36 -3.90
CA ALA A 63 9.44 -8.09 -5.15
C ALA A 63 7.96 -8.33 -5.46
N GLU A 64 7.18 -8.76 -4.46
CA GLU A 64 5.75 -9.02 -4.64
C GLU A 64 4.96 -7.72 -4.87
N ILE A 65 5.26 -6.66 -4.12
CA ILE A 65 4.65 -5.34 -4.32
C ILE A 65 4.97 -4.82 -5.73
N THR A 66 6.21 -4.98 -6.19
CA THR A 66 6.64 -4.59 -7.55
C THR A 66 5.85 -5.34 -8.60
N ARG A 67 5.75 -6.66 -8.47
CA ARG A 67 4.98 -7.51 -9.42
C ARG A 67 3.52 -7.08 -9.51
N ILE A 68 2.87 -6.82 -8.38
CA ILE A 68 1.48 -6.35 -8.32
C ILE A 68 1.33 -4.98 -8.99
N ALA A 69 2.27 -4.08 -8.72
CA ALA A 69 2.30 -2.74 -9.28
C ALA A 69 2.44 -2.73 -10.81
N GLU A 70 3.35 -3.55 -11.34
CA GLU A 70 3.54 -3.72 -12.79
C GLU A 70 2.28 -4.26 -13.47
N LEU A 71 1.63 -5.26 -12.86
CA LEU A 71 0.35 -5.79 -13.36
C LEU A 71 -0.74 -4.71 -13.37
N ALA A 72 -0.83 -3.87 -12.34
CA ALA A 72 -1.81 -2.79 -12.28
C ALA A 72 -1.57 -1.73 -13.36
N ILE A 73 -0.29 -1.36 -13.57
CA ILE A 73 0.12 -0.41 -14.61
C ILE A 73 -0.29 -0.93 -15.98
N GLU A 74 0.03 -2.18 -16.30
CA GLU A 74 -0.31 -2.79 -17.58
C GLU A 74 -1.82 -2.89 -17.76
N ARG A 75 -2.53 -3.43 -16.77
CA ARG A 75 -3.97 -3.70 -16.85
C ARG A 75 -4.82 -2.45 -17.03
N PHE A 76 -4.47 -1.35 -16.34
CA PHE A 76 -5.28 -0.13 -16.32
C PHE A 76 -4.67 1.01 -17.13
N ASN A 77 -3.56 0.76 -17.83
CA ASN A 77 -2.80 1.76 -18.59
C ASN A 77 -2.47 2.99 -17.72
N LEU A 78 -1.94 2.74 -16.51
CA LEU A 78 -1.58 3.80 -15.58
C LEU A 78 -0.36 4.58 -16.09
N LEU A 79 -0.32 5.87 -15.78
CA LEU A 79 0.79 6.77 -16.11
C LEU A 79 1.82 6.86 -14.98
N GLY A 80 1.46 6.41 -13.78
CA GLY A 80 2.35 6.38 -12.63
C GLY A 80 1.75 5.57 -11.49
N LEU A 81 2.62 4.91 -10.73
CA LEU A 81 2.23 4.21 -9.52
C LEU A 81 3.31 4.36 -8.44
N THR A 82 2.90 4.62 -7.21
CA THR A 82 3.76 4.58 -6.01
C THR A 82 3.09 3.71 -4.96
N ALA A 83 3.84 2.78 -4.37
CA ALA A 83 3.40 2.02 -3.21
C ALA A 83 4.48 2.04 -2.12
N ILE A 84 4.09 2.46 -0.92
CA ILE A 84 4.95 2.52 0.26
C ILE A 84 4.29 1.73 1.36
N HIS A 85 5.02 0.82 2.00
CA HIS A 85 4.55 0.09 3.16
C HIS A 85 5.53 0.24 4.32
N ARG A 86 5.01 0.60 5.50
CA ARG A 86 5.80 0.75 6.70
C ARG A 86 6.00 -0.58 7.43
N HIS A 87 7.13 -0.73 8.11
CA HIS A 87 7.41 -1.81 9.06
C HIS A 87 7.92 -1.23 10.38
N GLY A 88 8.07 -2.09 11.40
CA GLY A 88 8.37 -1.70 12.76
C GLY A 88 7.12 -1.36 13.57
N LYS A 89 7.31 -0.67 14.70
CA LYS A 89 6.23 -0.32 15.63
C LYS A 89 5.56 0.99 15.20
N ILE A 90 4.27 0.90 14.88
CA ILE A 90 3.44 1.99 14.34
C ILE A 90 2.31 2.25 15.32
N ALA A 91 2.24 3.47 15.86
CA ALA A 91 1.23 3.81 16.86
C ALA A 91 -0.17 3.87 16.25
N ALA A 92 -1.19 3.67 17.08
CA ALA A 92 -2.57 3.89 16.67
C ALA A 92 -2.76 5.33 16.13
N GLY A 93 -3.40 5.46 14.97
CA GLY A 93 -3.59 6.71 14.23
C GLY A 93 -2.52 7.01 13.18
N GLU A 94 -1.36 6.35 13.22
CA GLU A 94 -0.28 6.59 12.26
C GLU A 94 -0.47 5.85 10.93
N ASN A 95 0.22 6.33 9.89
CA ASN A 95 0.20 5.72 8.57
C ASN A 95 0.88 4.34 8.58
N ILE A 96 0.34 3.41 7.79
CA ILE A 96 0.93 2.09 7.54
C ILE A 96 1.31 1.95 6.07
N VAL A 97 0.39 2.27 5.16
CA VAL A 97 0.56 2.00 3.74
C VAL A 97 0.02 3.15 2.90
N LEU A 98 0.72 3.46 1.81
CA LEU A 98 0.31 4.41 0.78
C LEU A 98 0.30 3.73 -0.58
N VAL A 99 -0.78 3.90 -1.32
CA VAL A 99 -0.84 3.57 -2.75
C VAL A 99 -1.34 4.79 -3.52
N ILE A 100 -0.56 5.23 -4.50
CA ILE A 100 -0.93 6.31 -5.41
C ILE A 100 -0.96 5.75 -6.84
N ALA A 101 -2.08 5.91 -7.53
CA ALA A 101 -2.24 5.59 -8.94
C ALA A 101 -2.59 6.85 -9.73
N ALA A 102 -1.86 7.09 -10.82
CA ALA A 102 -2.07 8.22 -11.72
C ALA A 102 -2.46 7.73 -13.12
N SER A 103 -3.41 8.41 -13.74
CA SER A 103 -3.91 8.08 -15.08
C SER A 103 -4.44 9.32 -15.80
N SER A 104 -4.81 9.20 -17.07
CA SER A 104 -5.50 10.30 -17.78
C SER A 104 -6.93 10.53 -17.28
N HIS A 105 -7.60 9.50 -16.77
CA HIS A 105 -9.00 9.57 -16.33
C HIS A 105 -9.25 8.79 -15.04
N ARG A 106 -10.11 9.36 -14.19
CA ARG A 106 -10.35 8.89 -12.81
C ARG A 106 -10.58 7.39 -12.65
N GLN A 107 -11.30 6.75 -13.57
CA GLN A 107 -11.69 5.33 -13.43
C GLN A 107 -10.46 4.44 -13.32
N ALA A 108 -9.50 4.59 -14.24
CA ALA A 108 -8.26 3.82 -14.21
C ALA A 108 -7.44 4.08 -12.93
N ALA A 109 -7.40 5.31 -12.42
CA ALA A 109 -6.70 5.61 -11.17
C ALA A 109 -7.38 4.95 -9.96
N PHE A 110 -8.71 4.98 -9.88
CA PHE A 110 -9.45 4.28 -8.83
C PHE A 110 -9.23 2.77 -8.89
N ASP A 111 -9.39 2.17 -10.06
CA ASP A 111 -9.26 0.73 -10.23
C ASP A 111 -7.83 0.26 -9.98
N GLY A 112 -6.83 1.02 -10.44
CA GLY A 112 -5.42 0.73 -10.18
C GLY A 112 -5.06 0.76 -8.70
N ALA A 113 -5.46 1.80 -7.97
CA ALA A 113 -5.21 1.88 -6.53
C ALA A 113 -5.93 0.76 -5.75
N ASN A 114 -7.18 0.47 -6.11
CA ASN A 114 -7.98 -0.58 -5.48
C ASN A 114 -7.39 -1.97 -5.74
N PHE A 115 -7.02 -2.25 -6.99
CA PHE A 115 -6.37 -3.49 -7.39
C PHE A 115 -5.10 -3.74 -6.58
N VAL A 116 -4.21 -2.75 -6.49
CA VAL A 116 -2.97 -2.89 -5.73
C VAL A 116 -3.29 -3.18 -4.25
N MET A 117 -4.23 -2.46 -3.64
CA MET A 117 -4.59 -2.69 -2.24
C MET A 117 -5.18 -4.08 -1.97
N ASP A 118 -6.08 -4.56 -2.82
CA ASP A 118 -6.62 -5.92 -2.69
C ASP A 118 -5.49 -6.94 -2.79
N TYR A 119 -4.59 -6.78 -3.75
CA TYR A 119 -3.41 -7.63 -3.94
C TYR A 119 -2.43 -7.61 -2.76
N LEU A 120 -2.10 -6.43 -2.24
CA LEU A 120 -1.22 -6.28 -1.07
C LEU A 120 -1.73 -7.04 0.15
N LYS A 121 -3.03 -6.91 0.46
CA LYS A 121 -3.62 -7.47 1.67
C LYS A 121 -3.59 -9.00 1.75
N THR A 122 -3.52 -9.71 0.63
CA THR A 122 -3.51 -11.19 0.67
C THR A 122 -2.26 -11.83 0.07
N SER A 123 -1.38 -11.07 -0.60
CA SER A 123 -0.16 -11.61 -1.20
C SER A 123 1.12 -11.23 -0.45
N ALA A 124 1.14 -10.06 0.20
CA ALA A 124 2.39 -9.55 0.75
C ALA A 124 2.73 -10.22 2.09
N PRO A 125 3.96 -10.74 2.27
CA PRO A 125 4.37 -11.51 3.45
C PRO A 125 4.65 -10.58 4.63
N PHE A 126 3.58 -10.07 5.24
CA PHE A 126 3.64 -9.27 6.47
C PHE A 126 3.10 -10.06 7.66
N TRP A 127 3.79 -9.94 8.78
CA TRP A 127 3.36 -10.39 10.09
C TRP A 127 3.06 -9.20 10.96
N LYS A 128 2.03 -9.34 11.79
CA LYS A 128 1.62 -8.29 12.71
C LYS A 128 1.60 -8.79 14.15
N LYS A 129 1.96 -7.89 15.05
CA LYS A 129 1.91 -8.08 16.50
C LYS A 129 1.22 -6.87 17.13
N GLU A 130 0.23 -7.13 17.96
CA GLU A 130 -0.59 -6.07 18.56
C GLU A 130 -0.09 -5.74 19.97
N HIS A 131 0.11 -4.45 20.24
CA HIS A 131 0.49 -3.92 21.55
C HIS A 131 -0.70 -3.17 22.14
N GLY A 132 -1.24 -3.63 23.26
CA GLY A 132 -2.37 -3.04 23.98
C GLY A 132 -1.96 -1.87 24.88
N LYS A 133 -2.89 -0.95 25.13
CA LYS A 133 -2.70 0.17 26.09
C LYS A 133 -2.60 -0.29 27.54
N ASP A 134 -3.07 -1.48 27.85
CA ASP A 134 -2.94 -2.18 29.14
C ASP A 134 -1.56 -2.83 29.34
N GLY A 135 -0.68 -2.75 28.34
CA GLY A 135 0.63 -3.40 28.34
C GLY A 135 0.60 -4.83 27.83
N ALA A 136 -0.57 -5.37 27.44
CA ALA A 136 -0.66 -6.69 26.82
C ALA A 136 0.01 -6.69 25.45
N VAL A 137 0.75 -7.76 25.14
CA VAL A 137 1.41 -7.94 23.85
C VAL A 137 0.96 -9.28 23.29
N ARG A 138 0.31 -9.25 22.12
CA ARG A 138 -0.18 -10.46 21.45
C ARG A 138 0.94 -11.16 20.67
N ASP A 139 0.73 -12.43 20.33
CA ASP A 139 1.68 -13.17 19.50
C ASP A 139 1.69 -12.67 18.04
N TRP A 140 2.79 -12.96 17.34
CA TRP A 140 2.89 -12.73 15.92
C TRP A 140 1.86 -13.55 15.17
N VAL A 141 1.03 -12.88 14.39
CA VAL A 141 0.09 -13.52 13.48
C VAL A 141 0.40 -13.06 12.06
N SER A 142 0.26 -13.97 11.10
CA SER A 142 0.15 -13.57 9.69
C SER A 142 -0.98 -12.55 9.58
N ALA A 143 -0.79 -11.51 8.75
CA ALA A 143 -1.88 -10.62 8.39
C ALA A 143 -2.98 -11.45 7.68
N LYS A 144 -3.95 -11.96 8.45
CA LYS A 144 -5.00 -12.88 7.98
C LYS A 144 -5.82 -12.27 6.83
N THR A 145 -5.68 -12.84 5.63
CA THR A 145 -6.67 -13.57 4.79
C THR A 145 -8.19 -13.35 4.92
N THR A 146 -8.71 -12.30 5.56
CA THR A 146 -10.17 -12.01 5.48
C THR A 146 -10.60 -11.40 4.14
N ASP A 147 -9.66 -11.09 3.24
CA ASP A 147 -9.89 -10.46 1.93
C ASP A 147 -9.56 -11.39 0.74
N ASP A 148 -9.48 -12.72 0.92
CA ASP A 148 -9.12 -13.63 -0.20
C ASP A 148 -10.10 -13.53 -1.39
N SER A 149 -11.37 -13.21 -1.14
CA SER A 149 -12.37 -12.98 -2.21
C SER A 149 -12.27 -11.59 -2.85
N ALA A 150 -11.62 -10.63 -2.22
CA ALA A 150 -11.52 -9.26 -2.75
C ALA A 150 -10.68 -9.23 -4.04
N LYS A 151 -9.66 -10.10 -4.14
CA LYS A 151 -8.88 -10.26 -5.37
C LYS A 151 -9.65 -10.97 -6.48
N ASP A 152 -10.61 -11.82 -6.12
CA ASP A 152 -11.35 -12.62 -7.09
C ASP A 152 -12.20 -11.77 -8.03
N LYS A 153 -12.59 -10.55 -7.62
CA LYS A 153 -13.26 -9.57 -8.49
C LYS A 153 -12.39 -9.11 -9.67
N TRP A 154 -11.08 -9.36 -9.62
CA TRP A 154 -10.12 -9.02 -10.67
C TRP A 154 -9.75 -10.22 -11.55
N ARG A 155 -10.34 -11.40 -11.35
CA ARG A 155 -10.16 -12.53 -12.28
C ARG A 155 -10.87 -12.28 -13.61
#